data_AF-A0A9E4EC93-F1
#
_entry.id   AF-A0A9E4EC93-F1
#
_cell.length_a   1.000
_cell.length_b   1.000
_cell.length_c   1.000
_cell.angle_alpha   90.00
_cell.angle_beta   90.00
_cell.angle_gamma   90.00
#
_symmetry.space_group_name_H-M   'P 1'
#
loop_
_entity.id
_entity.type
_entity.pdbx_description
1 polymer ?
#
loop_
_entity_poly.entity_id
_entity_poly.type
_entity_poly.pdbx_seq_one_letter_code
_entity_poly.pdbx_strand_id
1 'polypeptide(L)'
;MIQTISFVFLLRRETDDPELFAKLYREELIEQHGDIPEVDTVVKGETKLWFGGFRFPGDEDEYIAFLEAKYVLWPEALKLQRIEKYRKAKAEGTPFHLINWNDNDG
;
A
#
# COMPACT_ATOMS: atom_id res chain seq x y z
N MET A 1 -19.71 -3.45 8.90
CA MET A 1 -18.57 -2.64 8.44
C MET A 1 -17.35 -3.57 8.43
N ILE A 2 -17.20 -4.43 7.43
CA ILE A 2 -16.15 -5.45 7.41
C ILE A 2 -15.67 -5.66 5.96
N GLN A 3 -14.34 -5.81 5.79
CA GLN A 3 -13.67 -6.61 4.74
C GLN A 3 -13.07 -5.94 3.49
N THR A 4 -12.26 -4.89 3.62
CA THR A 4 -11.41 -4.45 2.48
C THR A 4 -10.31 -5.47 2.13
N ILE A 5 -9.74 -6.15 3.14
CA ILE A 5 -8.68 -7.16 2.94
C ILE A 5 -9.22 -8.43 2.25
N SER A 6 -10.43 -8.88 2.61
CA SER A 6 -10.99 -10.08 2.00
C SER A 6 -11.38 -9.87 0.54
N PHE A 7 -11.78 -8.66 0.15
CA PHE A 7 -12.18 -8.36 -1.22
C PHE A 7 -10.99 -8.33 -2.18
N VAL A 8 -9.89 -7.67 -1.81
CA VAL A 8 -8.63 -7.70 -2.59
C VAL A 8 -8.13 -9.13 -2.77
N PHE A 9 -8.17 -9.91 -1.70
CA PHE A 9 -7.79 -11.32 -1.73
C PHE A 9 -8.72 -12.15 -2.63
N LEU A 10 -10.03 -11.87 -2.63
CA LEU A 10 -11.01 -12.55 -3.47
C LEU A 10 -10.83 -12.19 -4.94
N LEU A 11 -10.70 -10.91 -5.28
CA LEU A 11 -10.41 -10.43 -6.63
C LEU A 11 -9.18 -11.11 -7.19
N ARG A 12 -8.06 -11.08 -6.44
CA ARG A 12 -6.82 -11.76 -6.84
C ARG A 12 -7.00 -13.27 -7.04
N ARG A 13 -7.83 -13.93 -6.23
CA ARG A 13 -8.10 -15.37 -6.39
C ARG A 13 -8.91 -15.67 -7.65
N GLU A 14 -9.77 -14.75 -8.07
CA GLU A 14 -10.58 -14.89 -9.28
C GLU A 14 -9.83 -14.41 -10.54
N THR A 15 -8.88 -13.49 -10.39
CA THR A 15 -8.06 -12.96 -11.47
C THR A 15 -6.60 -13.39 -11.30
N ASP A 16 -6.19 -14.46 -12.00
CA ASP A 16 -4.79 -14.86 -12.11
C ASP A 16 -3.98 -13.90 -13.01
N ASP A 17 -4.68 -12.97 -13.68
CA ASP A 17 -4.10 -11.93 -14.54
C ASP A 17 -3.87 -10.60 -13.79
N PRO A 18 -2.64 -10.06 -13.78
CA PRO A 18 -2.31 -8.81 -13.09
C PRO A 18 -3.01 -7.58 -13.69
N GLU A 19 -3.21 -7.55 -15.00
CA GLU A 19 -3.89 -6.43 -15.68
C GLU A 19 -5.38 -6.39 -15.34
N LEU A 20 -6.02 -7.57 -15.28
CA LEU A 20 -7.43 -7.68 -14.93
C LEU A 20 -7.67 -7.34 -13.45
N PHE A 21 -6.78 -7.80 -12.56
CA PHE A 21 -6.77 -7.41 -11.15
C PHE A 21 -6.67 -5.89 -11.01
N ALA A 22 -5.68 -5.26 -11.66
CA ALA A 22 -5.45 -3.83 -11.55
C ALA A 22 -6.67 -3.03 -12.00
N LYS A 23 -7.33 -3.44 -13.09
CA LYS A 23 -8.53 -2.79 -13.61
C LYS A 23 -9.71 -2.88 -12.65
N LEU A 24 -10.06 -4.09 -12.20
CA LEU A 24 -11.19 -4.30 -11.28
C LEU A 24 -10.95 -3.62 -9.93
N TYR A 25 -9.72 -3.70 -9.44
CA TYR A 25 -9.37 -3.06 -8.18
C TYR A 25 -9.39 -1.53 -8.27
N ARG A 26 -8.98 -0.95 -9.41
CA ARG A 26 -9.11 0.49 -9.67
C ARG A 26 -10.58 0.92 -9.68
N GLU A 27 -11.43 0.21 -10.41
CA GLU A 27 -12.86 0.52 -10.50
C GLU A 27 -13.54 0.51 -9.12
N GLU A 28 -13.25 -0.50 -8.30
CA GLU A 28 -13.77 -0.58 -6.93
C GLU A 28 -13.30 0.60 -6.06
N LEU A 29 -12.01 0.94 -6.12
CA LEU A 29 -11.47 2.03 -5.31
C LEU A 29 -12.02 3.39 -5.72
N ILE A 30 -12.31 3.58 -7.01
CA ILE A 30 -13.00 4.77 -7.51
C ILE A 30 -14.43 4.82 -7.00
N GLU A 31 -15.14 3.70 -6.95
CA GLU A 31 -16.49 3.65 -6.39
C GLU A 31 -16.50 3.98 -4.89
N GLN A 32 -15.51 3.51 -4.13
CA GLN A 32 -15.44 3.73 -2.69
C GLN A 32 -14.89 5.12 -2.29
N HIS A 33 -13.89 5.63 -3.01
CA HIS A 33 -13.11 6.81 -2.59
C HIS A 33 -13.10 7.94 -3.63
N GLY A 34 -13.59 7.69 -4.84
CA GLY A 34 -13.54 8.61 -5.97
C GLY A 34 -12.29 8.43 -6.84
N ASP A 35 -12.33 9.03 -8.03
CA ASP A 35 -11.22 9.04 -9.01
C ASP A 35 -10.15 10.06 -8.60
N ILE A 36 -9.37 9.68 -7.58
CA ILE A 36 -8.26 10.47 -7.04
C ILE A 36 -6.92 9.79 -7.38
N PRO A 37 -5.81 10.54 -7.53
CA PRO A 37 -4.52 9.98 -7.95
C PRO A 37 -3.96 8.93 -6.99
N GLU A 38 -4.37 8.93 -5.74
CA GLU A 38 -3.99 7.96 -4.71
C GLU A 38 -4.50 6.55 -5.04
N VAL A 39 -5.65 6.43 -5.71
CA VAL A 39 -6.18 5.13 -6.16
C VAL A 39 -5.20 4.45 -7.11
N ASP A 40 -4.74 5.17 -8.14
CA ASP A 40 -3.79 4.61 -9.11
C ASP A 40 -2.46 4.20 -8.45
N THR A 41 -2.01 4.93 -7.43
CA THR A 41 -0.82 4.59 -6.64
C THR A 41 -1.03 3.30 -5.85
N VAL A 42 -2.18 3.14 -5.18
CA VAL A 42 -2.50 1.93 -4.41
C VAL A 42 -2.67 0.71 -5.32
N VAL A 43 -3.34 0.86 -6.46
CA VAL A 43 -3.53 -0.23 -7.43
C VAL A 43 -2.17 -0.71 -7.95
N LYS A 44 -1.28 0.20 -8.34
CA LYS A 44 0.07 -0.16 -8.81
C LYS A 44 0.88 -0.87 -7.73
N GLY A 45 0.84 -0.37 -6.49
CA GLY A 45 1.55 -0.97 -5.37
C GLY A 45 1.04 -2.37 -5.01
N GLU A 46 -0.27 -2.57 -4.91
CA GLU A 46 -0.87 -3.87 -4.65
C GLU A 46 -0.62 -4.86 -5.80
N THR A 47 -0.76 -4.42 -7.05
CA THR A 47 -0.48 -5.28 -8.21
C THR A 47 0.97 -5.76 -8.20
N LYS A 48 1.94 -4.86 -7.92
CA LYS A 48 3.36 -5.24 -7.76
C LYS A 48 3.55 -6.19 -6.57
N LEU A 49 2.89 -5.96 -5.44
CA LEU A 49 3.03 -6.81 -4.24
C LEU A 49 2.49 -8.23 -4.44
N TRP A 50 1.36 -8.38 -5.13
CA TRP A 50 0.72 -9.67 -5.35
C TRP A 50 1.29 -10.46 -6.53
N PHE A 51 1.70 -9.78 -7.60
CA PHE A 51 2.15 -10.42 -8.85
C PHE A 51 3.66 -10.25 -9.14
N GLY A 52 4.32 -9.26 -8.55
CA GLY A 52 5.77 -9.02 -8.69
C GLY A 52 6.64 -9.80 -7.69
N GLY A 53 6.03 -10.60 -6.80
CA GLY A 53 6.68 -11.23 -5.67
C GLY A 53 6.89 -10.24 -4.50
N PHE A 54 7.27 -10.75 -3.33
CA PHE A 54 7.46 -9.99 -2.07
C PHE A 54 8.62 -8.96 -2.12
N ARG A 55 9.01 -8.52 -3.32
CA ARG A 55 10.07 -7.57 -3.58
C ARG A 55 9.40 -6.33 -4.15
N PHE A 56 9.03 -5.39 -3.29
CA PHE A 56 8.89 -4.02 -3.74
C PHE A 56 10.18 -3.67 -4.50
N PRO A 57 10.10 -3.11 -5.73
CA PRO A 57 11.29 -2.57 -6.38
C PRO A 57 11.94 -1.61 -5.39
N GLY A 58 13.28 -1.65 -5.31
CA GLY A 58 14.09 -1.07 -4.23
C GLY A 58 14.10 0.45 -4.11
N ASP A 59 12.98 1.12 -4.42
CA ASP A 59 12.73 2.53 -4.21
C ASP A 59 11.91 2.70 -2.91
N GLU A 60 12.61 3.09 -1.86
CA GLU A 60 12.04 3.42 -0.54
C GLU A 60 10.94 4.49 -0.67
N ASP A 61 11.13 5.45 -1.59
CA ASP A 61 10.17 6.50 -1.87
C ASP A 61 8.89 5.97 -2.54
N GLU A 62 8.96 4.93 -3.40
CA GLU A 62 7.76 4.29 -3.97
C GLU A 62 6.93 3.59 -2.87
N TYR A 63 7.61 2.92 -1.94
CA TYR A 63 6.92 2.25 -0.83
C TYR A 63 6.22 3.24 0.10
N ILE A 64 6.85 4.39 0.36
CA ILE A 64 6.27 5.43 1.21
C ILE A 64 5.13 6.14 0.51
N ALA A 65 5.25 6.46 -0.79
CA ALA A 65 4.15 7.00 -1.57
C ALA A 65 2.93 6.06 -1.59
N PHE A 66 3.17 4.74 -1.65
CA PHE A 66 2.13 3.73 -1.51
C PHE A 66 1.47 3.74 -0.13
N LEU A 67 2.24 3.85 0.96
CA LEU A 67 1.69 3.95 2.31
C LEU A 67 0.89 5.24 2.52
N GLU A 68 1.37 6.37 1.98
CA GLU A 68 0.68 7.66 2.03
C GLU A 68 -0.64 7.60 1.26
N ALA A 69 -0.64 7.07 0.03
CA ALA A 69 -1.85 6.88 -0.75
C ALA A 69 -2.86 5.96 -0.03
N LYS A 70 -2.38 4.87 0.58
CA LYS A 70 -3.23 4.01 1.42
C LYS A 70 -3.77 4.71 2.66
N TYR A 71 -3.03 5.65 3.24
CA TYR A 71 -3.49 6.43 4.39
C TYR A 71 -4.58 7.44 3.98
N VAL A 72 -4.48 8.04 2.80
CA VAL A 72 -5.53 8.92 2.25
C VAL A 72 -6.84 8.15 2.04
N LEU A 73 -6.77 6.95 1.45
CA LEU A 73 -7.96 6.11 1.23
C LEU A 73 -8.49 5.50 2.54
N TRP A 74 -7.60 5.02 3.41
CA TRP A 74 -7.95 4.41 4.69
C TRP A 74 -7.08 4.98 5.81
N PRO A 75 -7.52 6.07 6.45
CA PRO A 75 -6.77 6.72 7.52
C PRO A 75 -6.69 5.78 8.73
N GLU A 76 -5.55 5.10 8.84
CA GLU A 76 -5.25 4.13 9.86
C GLU A 76 -4.03 4.59 10.66
N ALA A 77 -4.16 4.60 12.00
CA ALA A 77 -3.14 5.15 12.89
C ALA A 77 -1.78 4.45 12.74
N LEU A 78 -1.76 3.14 12.48
CA LEU A 78 -0.54 2.37 12.25
C LEU A 78 0.21 2.81 10.98
N LYS A 79 -0.51 3.19 9.91
CA LYS A 79 0.10 3.68 8.67
C LYS A 79 0.76 5.03 8.89
N LEU A 80 0.09 5.93 9.64
CA LEU A 80 0.63 7.23 9.99
C LEU A 80 1.93 7.09 10.80
N GLN A 81 1.94 6.24 11.84
CA GLN A 81 3.13 5.99 12.64
C GLN A 81 4.31 5.48 11.79
N ARG A 82 4.06 4.61 10.81
CA ARG A 82 5.09 4.11 9.89
C ARG A 82 5.65 5.21 8.97
N ILE A 83 4.79 6.07 8.43
CA ILE A 83 5.20 7.22 7.62
C ILE A 83 6.04 8.18 8.46
N GLU A 84 5.65 8.46 9.70
CA GLU A 84 6.39 9.33 10.61
C GLU A 84 7.75 8.74 11.02
N LYS A 85 7.80 7.43 11.34
CA LYS A 85 9.05 6.71 11.59
C LYS A 85 10.00 6.80 10.41
N TYR A 86 9.50 6.63 9.19
CA TYR A 86 10.30 6.79 7.98
C TYR A 86 10.84 8.21 7.83
N ARG A 87 9.98 9.23 7.97
CA ARG A 87 10.39 10.63 7.85
C ARG A 87 11.46 11.00 8.88
N LYS A 88 11.33 10.49 10.11
CA LYS A 88 12.31 10.68 11.18
C LYS A 88 13.64 9.98 10.85
N ALA A 89 13.59 8.71 10.45
CA ALA A 89 14.78 7.96 10.06
C ALA A 89 15.50 8.61 8.86
N LYS A 90 14.77 9.07 7.85
CA LYS A 90 15.30 9.79 6.69
C LYS A 90 15.99 11.10 7.10
N ALA A 91 15.39 11.85 8.03
CA ALA A 91 15.99 13.07 8.59
C ALA A 91 17.27 12.78 9.40
N GLU A 92 17.33 11.64 10.08
CA GLU A 92 18.50 11.17 10.84
C GLU A 92 19.56 10.48 9.97
N GLY A 93 19.28 10.26 8.68
CA GLY A 93 20.15 9.51 7.77
C GLY A 93 20.18 8.01 8.03
N THR A 94 19.19 7.49 8.76
CA THR A 94 19.04 6.06 9.05
C THR A 94 18.49 5.33 7.81
N PRO A 95 19.20 4.31 7.29
CA PRO A 95 18.73 3.51 6.17
C PRO A 95 17.38 2.81 6.43
N PHE A 96 16.51 2.73 5.41
CA PHE A 96 15.16 2.16 5.51
C PHE A 96 15.09 0.75 6.09
N HIS A 97 16.06 -0.10 5.73
CA HIS A 97 16.14 -1.48 6.20
C HIS A 97 16.58 -1.62 7.67
N LEU A 98 17.04 -0.54 8.30
CA LEU A 98 17.39 -0.48 9.72
C LEU A 98 16.26 0.13 10.58
N ILE A 99 15.19 0.63 9.94
CA ILE A 99 14.02 1.12 10.66
C ILE A 99 13.32 -0.08 11.30
N ASN A 100 13.05 0.00 12.61
CA ASN A 100 12.24 -1.01 13.28
C ASN A 100 10.75 -0.83 12.89
N TRP A 101 10.33 -1.61 11.90
CA TRP A 101 8.96 -1.69 11.41
C TRP A 101 8.05 -2.57 12.26
N ASN A 102 8.62 -3.34 13.19
CA ASN A 102 7.83 -4.21 14.06
C ASN A 102 7.31 -3.37 15.23
N ASP A 103 6.05 -2.97 15.14
CA ASP A 103 5.33 -2.20 16.16
C ASP A 103 4.92 -3.08 17.37
N ASN A 104 5.69 -4.14 17.69
CA ASN A 104 5.41 -5.06 18.80
C ASN A 104 6.04 -4.59 20.13
N ASP A 105 6.13 -3.28 20.31
CA ASP A 105 6.59 -2.64 21.54
C ASP A 105 5.36 -2.06 22.27
N GLY A 106 4.57 -2.95 22.92
CA GLY A 106 3.68 -2.64 24.05
C GLY A 106 2.27 -2.15 23.72
#